data_AF-A0A2S9XT13-F1
#
_entry.id   AF-A0A2S9XT13-F1
#
_cell.length_a   1.000
_cell.length_b   1.000
_cell.length_c   1.000
_cell.angle_alpha   90.00
_cell.angle_beta   90.00
_cell.angle_gamma   90.00
#
_symmetry.space_group_name_H-M   'P 1'
#
loop_
_entity.id
_entity.type
_entity.pdbx_description
1 polymer ?
#
loop_
_entity_poly.entity_id
_entity_poly.type
_entity_poly.pdbx_seq_one_letter_code
_entity_poly.pdbx_strand_id
1 'polypeptide(L)'
;MTLFPGNGGATIAEQRARLPPPAACKDPVSGVWQSHSFNEMYQEWGRFTLTIRRVEGSETALEGEIVNESWYGPKTEKVRGPCVGRLQYIVSMEARGEYVGETVKFQGINWKMEDALCSVDGSFGYNLDRFSGVIDHEIQEFQSINNDGGRYIDVPTVFRRVSCDDREELAPRVTMAPPPLYPPEEERGCGVF
;
A
#
# COMPACT_ATOMS: atom_id res chain seq x y z
N MET A 1 26.44 -22.67 -28.53
CA MET A 1 26.25 -21.41 -27.78
C MET A 1 25.24 -21.69 -26.70
N THR A 2 25.71 -21.84 -25.46
CA THR A 2 24.88 -22.23 -24.31
C THR A 2 24.59 -20.95 -23.54
N LEU A 3 23.33 -20.52 -23.53
CA LEU A 3 22.89 -19.35 -22.79
C LEU A 3 22.80 -19.72 -21.30
N PHE A 4 23.61 -19.08 -20.47
CA PHE A 4 23.43 -19.14 -19.03
C PHE A 4 22.26 -18.22 -18.64
N PRO A 5 21.28 -18.69 -17.87
CA PRO A 5 20.26 -17.80 -17.32
C PRO A 5 20.95 -16.81 -16.38
N GLY A 6 20.80 -15.51 -16.68
CA GLY A 6 21.33 -14.45 -15.84
C GLY A 6 20.67 -14.49 -14.47
N ASN A 7 21.51 -14.45 -13.43
CA ASN A 7 21.13 -14.32 -12.02
C ASN A 7 20.64 -12.88 -11.73
N GLY A 8 19.67 -12.41 -12.51
CA GLY A 8 19.08 -11.10 -12.37
C GLY A 8 17.86 -11.20 -11.48
N GLY A 9 17.85 -10.45 -10.38
CA GLY A 9 16.65 -10.28 -9.56
C GLY A 9 15.43 -9.92 -10.42
N ALA A 10 14.22 -10.17 -9.91
CA ALA A 10 12.97 -10.02 -10.68
C ALA A 10 12.97 -8.73 -11.51
N THR A 11 13.02 -8.87 -12.84
CA THR A 11 13.18 -7.72 -13.74
C THR A 11 11.97 -6.77 -13.61
N ILE A 12 12.17 -5.49 -13.92
CA ILE A 12 11.08 -4.49 -13.95
C ILE A 12 9.87 -5.01 -14.74
N ALA A 13 10.12 -5.65 -15.89
CA ALA A 13 9.07 -6.25 -16.72
C ALA A 13 8.31 -7.38 -16.01
N GLU A 14 8.99 -8.22 -15.24
CA GLU A 14 8.33 -9.26 -14.45
C GLU A 14 7.47 -8.68 -13.32
N GLN A 15 7.95 -7.65 -12.62
CA GLN A 15 7.16 -6.96 -11.57
C GLN A 15 5.91 -6.36 -12.20
N ARG A 16 6.09 -5.66 -13.32
CA ARG A 16 5.01 -5.02 -14.11
C ARG A 16 3.89 -5.98 -14.49
N ALA A 17 4.24 -7.18 -14.93
CA ALA A 17 3.29 -8.20 -15.38
C ALA A 17 2.41 -8.77 -14.25
N ARG A 18 2.78 -8.54 -12.98
CA ARG A 18 2.03 -9.02 -11.80
C ARG A 18 1.05 -7.99 -11.25
N LEU A 19 1.09 -6.75 -11.75
CA LEU A 19 0.30 -5.65 -11.21
C LEU A 19 -1.04 -5.52 -11.95
N PRO A 20 -2.10 -5.06 -11.27
CA PRO A 20 -3.39 -4.75 -11.89
C PRO A 20 -3.26 -3.73 -13.04
N PRO A 21 -4.33 -3.49 -13.81
CA PRO A 21 -4.35 -2.39 -14.78
C PRO A 21 -4.11 -1.02 -14.09
N PRO A 22 -3.51 -0.05 -14.79
CA PRO A 22 -3.29 1.28 -14.23
C PRO A 22 -4.58 2.08 -14.12
N ALA A 23 -4.71 2.86 -13.05
CA ALA A 23 -5.75 3.88 -12.90
C ALA A 23 -5.24 5.24 -13.40
N ALA A 24 -6.06 5.93 -14.20
CA ALA A 24 -5.78 7.28 -14.67
C ALA A 24 -6.44 8.30 -13.73
N CYS A 25 -5.62 9.09 -13.04
CA CYS A 25 -6.08 10.05 -12.04
C CYS A 25 -5.73 11.48 -12.45
N LYS A 26 -6.52 12.46 -11.98
CA LYS A 26 -6.26 13.88 -12.23
C LYS A 26 -4.99 14.36 -11.55
N ASP A 27 -4.74 13.90 -10.32
CA ASP A 27 -3.52 14.20 -9.60
C ASP A 27 -2.36 13.36 -10.15
N PRO A 28 -1.20 13.97 -10.47
CA PRO A 28 -0.05 13.24 -11.00
C PRO A 28 0.60 12.30 -9.98
N VAL A 29 0.41 12.48 -8.66
CA VAL A 29 1.07 11.68 -7.62
C VAL A 29 0.10 11.00 -6.63
N SER A 30 -1.00 11.65 -6.26
CA SER A 30 -1.96 11.09 -5.29
C SER A 30 -2.67 9.84 -5.82
N GLY A 31 -2.92 8.88 -4.93
CA GLY A 31 -3.59 7.62 -5.25
C GLY A 31 -3.01 6.42 -4.51
N VAL A 32 -3.50 5.24 -4.86
CA VAL A 32 -3.03 3.97 -4.32
C VAL A 32 -2.11 3.30 -5.32
N TRP A 33 -0.90 3.00 -4.88
CA TRP A 33 0.18 2.43 -5.67
C TRP A 33 0.56 1.06 -5.13
N GLN A 34 0.58 0.04 -5.98
CA GLN A 34 0.91 -1.33 -5.57
C GLN A 34 2.17 -1.83 -6.26
N SER A 35 3.02 -2.51 -5.50
CA SER A 35 4.13 -3.30 -6.01
C SER A 35 3.94 -4.77 -5.65
N HIS A 36 4.65 -5.64 -6.37
CA HIS A 36 4.66 -7.06 -6.08
C HIS A 36 5.93 -7.69 -6.64
N SER A 37 6.87 -8.02 -5.75
CA SER A 37 8.21 -8.43 -6.12
C SER A 37 8.68 -9.64 -5.32
N PHE A 38 9.60 -10.39 -5.91
CA PHE A 38 10.25 -11.53 -5.28
C PHE A 38 11.73 -11.20 -5.08
N ASN A 39 12.19 -11.31 -3.84
CA ASN A 39 13.59 -11.21 -3.47
C ASN A 39 14.23 -12.61 -3.49
N GLU A 40 15.08 -12.86 -4.48
CA GLU A 40 15.73 -14.17 -4.66
C GLU A 40 16.72 -14.50 -3.55
N MET A 41 17.38 -13.49 -2.97
CA MET A 41 18.37 -13.67 -1.91
C MET A 41 17.73 -14.20 -0.62
N TYR A 42 16.55 -13.70 -0.27
CA TYR A 42 15.86 -14.09 0.96
C TYR A 42 14.72 -15.09 0.76
N GLN A 43 14.44 -15.47 -0.49
CA GLN A 43 13.26 -16.29 -0.84
C GLN A 43 11.97 -15.69 -0.27
N GLU A 44 11.84 -14.38 -0.42
CA GLU A 44 10.79 -13.57 0.17
C GLU A 44 9.98 -12.89 -0.91
N TRP A 45 8.67 -12.92 -0.76
CA TRP A 45 7.75 -12.08 -1.50
C TRP A 45 7.43 -10.85 -0.69
N GLY A 46 7.45 -9.70 -1.36
CA GLY A 46 7.00 -8.42 -0.82
C GLY A 46 5.91 -7.82 -1.70
N ARG A 47 4.79 -7.47 -1.08
CA ARG A 47 3.72 -6.69 -1.69
C ARG A 47 3.55 -5.40 -0.90
N PHE A 48 3.96 -4.30 -1.51
CA PHE A 48 3.76 -2.97 -0.91
C PHE A 48 2.54 -2.29 -1.50
N THR A 49 1.77 -1.62 -0.65
CA THR A 49 0.73 -0.67 -1.03
C THR A 49 1.09 0.69 -0.46
N LEU A 50 1.30 1.69 -1.32
CA LEU A 50 1.45 3.09 -0.93
C LEU A 50 0.12 3.77 -1.13
N THR A 51 -0.43 4.35 -0.07
CA THR A 51 -1.53 5.29 -0.20
C THR A 51 -0.94 6.68 -0.07
N ILE A 52 -0.84 7.41 -1.17
CA ILE A 52 -0.19 8.72 -1.25
C ILE A 52 -1.25 9.81 -1.41
N ARG A 53 -1.15 10.86 -0.59
CA ARG A 53 -2.00 12.05 -0.64
C ARG A 53 -1.16 13.31 -0.58
N ARG A 54 -1.69 14.40 -1.14
CA ARG A 54 -1.13 15.74 -0.91
C ARG A 54 -1.50 16.22 0.48
N VAL A 55 -0.55 16.89 1.13
CA VAL A 55 -0.84 17.66 2.33
C VAL A 55 -1.63 18.91 1.92
N GLU A 56 -2.69 19.21 2.65
CA GLU A 56 -3.54 20.38 2.39
C GLU A 56 -2.71 21.68 2.41
N GLY A 57 -2.91 22.51 1.39
CA GLY A 57 -2.17 23.77 1.23
C GLY A 57 -0.71 23.62 0.78
N SER A 58 -0.25 22.42 0.43
CA SER A 58 1.10 22.19 -0.10
C SER A 58 1.08 21.67 -1.54
N GLU A 59 1.96 22.22 -2.39
CA GLU A 59 2.15 21.74 -3.76
C GLU A 59 3.13 20.58 -3.86
N THR A 60 3.97 20.37 -2.84
CA THR A 60 5.05 19.37 -2.88
C THR A 60 4.96 18.34 -1.77
N ALA A 61 4.43 18.69 -0.59
CA ALA A 61 4.41 17.78 0.54
C ALA A 61 3.37 16.68 0.35
N LEU A 62 3.77 15.46 0.72
CA LEU A 62 2.95 14.26 0.67
C LEU A 62 2.79 13.66 2.07
N GLU A 63 1.65 13.03 2.30
CA GLU A 63 1.34 12.22 3.48
C GLU A 63 0.67 10.91 3.07
N GLY A 64 0.63 9.95 3.98
CA GLY A 64 -0.16 8.76 3.80
C GLY A 64 0.37 7.54 4.54
N GLU A 65 0.31 6.39 3.89
CA GLU A 65 0.60 5.10 4.51
C GLU A 65 1.34 4.18 3.55
N ILE A 66 2.24 3.36 4.08
CA ILE A 66 2.89 2.24 3.41
C ILE A 66 2.46 0.96 4.13
N VAL A 67 1.85 0.02 3.42
CA VAL A 67 1.56 -1.32 3.93
C VAL A 67 2.47 -2.30 3.23
N ASN A 68 3.18 -3.13 4.01
CA ASN A 68 3.95 -4.25 3.50
C ASN A 68 3.32 -5.57 3.96
N GLU A 69 2.90 -6.38 3.00
CA GLU A 69 2.66 -7.80 3.23
C GLU A 69 3.84 -8.61 2.70
N SER A 70 4.44 -9.40 3.57
CA SER A 70 5.62 -10.19 3.26
C SER A 70 5.46 -11.63 3.69
N TRP A 71 5.99 -12.54 2.87
CA TRP A 71 6.02 -13.97 3.18
C TRP A 71 7.21 -14.68 2.56
N TYR A 72 7.73 -15.66 3.27
CA TYR A 72 8.78 -16.54 2.75
C TYR A 72 8.19 -17.70 1.96
N GLY A 73 8.70 -17.91 0.75
CA GLY A 73 8.21 -18.97 -0.13
C GLY A 73 8.98 -19.06 -1.44
N PRO A 74 8.73 -20.10 -2.25
CA PRO A 74 9.35 -20.23 -3.56
C PRO A 74 8.84 -19.15 -4.52
N LYS A 75 9.63 -18.86 -5.58
CA LYS A 75 9.26 -17.94 -6.68
C LYS A 75 7.97 -18.33 -7.45
N THR A 76 7.42 -19.50 -7.20
CA THR A 76 6.12 -19.93 -7.75
C THR A 76 4.94 -19.50 -6.89
N GLU A 77 5.15 -19.18 -5.61
CA GLU A 77 4.11 -18.83 -4.63
C GLU A 77 3.82 -17.33 -4.64
N LYS A 78 3.31 -16.83 -5.77
CA LYS A 78 3.00 -15.40 -5.99
C LYS A 78 1.87 -14.87 -5.10
N VAL A 79 1.10 -15.75 -4.47
CA VAL A 79 0.07 -15.37 -3.51
C VAL A 79 0.40 -16.14 -2.25
N ARG A 80 0.38 -15.44 -1.13
CA ARG A 80 0.62 -16.04 0.18
C ARG A 80 -0.26 -17.27 0.39
N GLY A 81 0.36 -18.41 0.63
CA GLY A 81 -0.30 -19.64 1.02
C GLY A 81 -0.67 -19.68 2.51
N PRO A 82 -1.19 -20.81 3.01
CA PRO A 82 -1.43 -21.00 4.44
C PRO A 82 -0.13 -20.91 5.25
N CYS A 83 -0.25 -20.65 6.55
CA CYS A 83 0.88 -20.68 7.48
C CYS A 83 1.44 -22.11 7.57
N VAL A 84 2.68 -22.30 7.08
CA VAL A 84 3.42 -23.57 7.09
C VAL A 84 4.72 -23.46 7.90
N GLY A 85 4.72 -22.64 8.95
CA GLY A 85 5.89 -22.39 9.80
C GLY A 85 6.95 -21.47 9.19
N ARG A 86 6.65 -20.78 8.09
CA ARG A 86 7.51 -19.77 7.46
C ARG A 86 7.05 -18.37 7.85
N LEU A 87 7.97 -17.41 7.88
CA LEU A 87 7.66 -16.01 8.19
C LEU A 87 6.58 -15.48 7.24
N GLN A 88 5.50 -14.96 7.80
CA GLN A 88 4.44 -14.22 7.11
C GLN A 88 3.96 -13.10 8.02
N TYR A 89 3.86 -11.87 7.50
CA TYR A 89 3.40 -10.72 8.29
C TYR A 89 2.81 -9.64 7.41
N ILE A 90 2.01 -8.78 8.05
CA ILE A 90 1.55 -7.51 7.51
C ILE A 90 1.94 -6.40 8.48
N VAL A 91 2.69 -5.43 8.01
CA VAL A 91 3.00 -4.21 8.75
C VAL A 91 2.47 -3.00 7.99
N SER A 92 2.12 -1.96 8.74
CA SER A 92 1.82 -0.65 8.19
C SER A 92 2.76 0.40 8.75
N MET A 93 2.97 1.44 7.97
CA MET A 93 3.78 2.59 8.33
C MET A 93 3.03 3.86 7.98
N GLU A 94 2.87 4.75 8.96
CA GLU A 94 2.56 6.14 8.67
C GLU A 94 3.71 6.73 7.87
N ALA A 95 3.40 7.48 6.80
CA ALA A 95 4.39 7.91 5.84
C ALA A 95 4.23 9.39 5.46
N ARG A 96 5.37 10.00 5.12
CA ARG A 96 5.45 11.33 4.54
C ARG A 96 6.38 11.33 3.34
N GLY A 97 6.27 12.37 2.55
CA GLY A 97 7.11 12.51 1.39
C GLY A 97 7.07 13.86 0.73
N GLU A 98 7.63 13.89 -0.46
CA GLU A 98 7.70 15.06 -1.31
C GLU A 98 7.59 14.63 -2.78
N TYR A 99 6.88 15.45 -3.56
CA TYR A 99 6.79 15.36 -5.02
C TYR A 99 7.28 16.66 -5.64
N VAL A 100 8.40 16.61 -6.36
CA VAL A 100 8.97 17.76 -7.08
C VAL A 100 9.30 17.36 -8.51
N GLY A 101 8.71 18.07 -9.47
CA GLY A 101 8.78 17.69 -10.88
C GLY A 101 8.06 16.36 -11.10
N GLU A 102 8.83 15.30 -11.26
CA GLU A 102 8.36 13.91 -11.39
C GLU A 102 8.98 12.98 -10.34
N THR A 103 9.84 13.53 -9.48
CA THR A 103 10.55 12.77 -8.45
C THR A 103 9.70 12.66 -7.21
N VAL A 104 9.51 11.44 -6.73
CA VAL A 104 8.85 11.13 -5.46
C VAL A 104 9.91 10.66 -4.47
N LYS A 105 9.83 11.17 -3.24
CA LYS A 105 10.43 10.57 -2.05
C LYS A 105 9.31 10.28 -1.07
N PHE A 106 9.15 9.04 -0.62
CA PHE A 106 8.08 8.64 0.28
C PHE A 106 8.63 7.63 1.28
N GLN A 107 8.47 7.91 2.58
CA GLN A 107 9.13 7.13 3.63
C GLN A 107 8.23 6.93 4.84
N GLY A 108 8.37 5.76 5.47
CA GLY A 108 7.79 5.51 6.78
C GLY A 108 8.38 6.43 7.86
N ILE A 109 7.57 6.77 8.84
CA ILE A 109 7.94 7.57 10.03
C ILE A 109 7.87 6.71 11.28
N ASN A 110 6.87 5.84 11.35
CA ASN A 110 6.67 4.85 12.39
C ASN A 110 6.05 3.60 11.76
N TRP A 111 6.22 2.44 12.38
CA TRP A 111 5.59 1.21 11.93
C TRP A 111 4.79 0.56 13.05
N LYS A 112 3.82 -0.27 12.66
CA LYS A 112 3.12 -1.18 13.57
C LYS A 112 2.86 -2.50 12.87
N MET A 113 2.81 -3.56 13.66
CA MET A 113 2.34 -4.85 13.21
C MET A 113 0.82 -4.81 13.09
N GLU A 114 0.30 -5.03 11.88
CA GLU A 114 -1.14 -5.16 11.64
C GLU A 114 -1.57 -6.61 11.84
N ASP A 115 -0.81 -7.55 11.28
CA ASP A 115 -1.09 -8.98 11.40
C ASP A 115 0.21 -9.81 11.45
N ALA A 116 0.38 -10.52 12.57
CA ALA A 116 1.48 -11.45 12.82
C ALA A 116 1.09 -12.86 12.36
N LEU A 117 0.91 -13.03 11.05
CA LEU A 117 0.29 -14.23 10.46
C LEU A 117 1.02 -15.54 10.80
N CYS A 118 2.35 -15.59 10.66
CA CYS A 118 3.10 -16.83 10.82
C CYS A 118 4.58 -16.60 11.16
N SER A 119 5.13 -17.39 12.09
CA SER A 119 6.54 -17.35 12.49
C SER A 119 7.09 -15.96 12.82
N VAL A 120 6.23 -15.11 13.38
CA VAL A 120 6.58 -13.83 14.01
C VAL A 120 6.65 -14.08 15.51
N ASP A 121 7.74 -13.67 16.14
CA ASP A 121 7.93 -13.78 17.59
C ASP A 121 8.07 -12.39 18.26
N GLY A 122 8.20 -12.38 19.59
CA GLY A 122 8.31 -11.16 20.37
C GLY A 122 9.60 -10.34 20.15
N SER A 123 10.55 -10.84 19.36
CA SER A 123 11.78 -10.14 18.97
C SER A 123 11.72 -9.54 17.57
N PHE A 124 10.58 -9.68 16.88
CA PHE A 124 10.41 -9.16 15.53
C PHE A 124 10.59 -7.63 15.49
N GLY A 125 11.53 -7.19 14.67
CA GLY A 125 11.75 -5.79 14.35
C GLY A 125 11.53 -5.54 12.86
N TYR A 126 11.15 -4.31 12.53
CA TYR A 126 10.94 -3.86 11.17
C TYR A 126 11.70 -2.57 10.90
N ASN A 127 12.34 -2.48 9.74
CA ASN A 127 13.00 -1.27 9.29
C ASN A 127 12.05 -0.46 8.41
N LEU A 128 11.98 0.85 8.60
CA LEU A 128 11.08 1.70 7.84
C LEU A 128 11.52 1.78 6.38
N ASP A 129 10.59 1.46 5.48
CA ASP A 129 10.84 1.57 4.05
C ASP A 129 10.92 3.04 3.61
N ARG A 130 11.82 3.28 2.66
CA ARG A 130 12.01 4.58 2.02
C ARG A 130 12.13 4.37 0.53
N PHE A 131 11.08 4.78 -0.18
CA PHE A 131 11.02 4.72 -1.62
C PHE A 131 11.39 6.08 -2.22
N SER A 132 12.33 6.07 -3.15
CA SER A 132 12.66 7.26 -3.94
C SER A 132 12.83 6.92 -5.41
N GLY A 133 12.30 7.77 -6.30
CA GLY A 133 12.37 7.53 -7.73
C GLY A 133 11.50 8.46 -8.54
N VAL A 134 11.08 8.03 -9.73
CA VAL A 134 10.34 8.86 -10.69
C VAL A 134 9.02 8.21 -11.09
N ILE A 135 8.00 9.03 -11.32
CA ILE A 135 6.72 8.58 -11.90
C ILE A 135 6.78 8.77 -13.42
N ASP A 136 6.52 7.68 -14.13
CA ASP A 136 6.14 7.70 -15.54
C ASP A 136 4.61 7.82 -15.63
N HIS A 137 4.15 9.01 -16.04
CA HIS A 137 2.73 9.34 -16.13
C HIS A 137 2.03 8.70 -17.32
N GLU A 138 2.76 8.27 -18.36
CA GLU A 138 2.14 7.64 -19.54
C GLU A 138 1.66 6.23 -19.20
N ILE A 139 2.43 5.50 -18.39
CA ILE A 139 2.11 4.12 -17.98
C ILE A 139 1.69 4.00 -16.52
N GLN A 140 1.56 5.13 -15.81
CA GLN A 140 1.18 5.22 -14.39
C GLN A 140 2.04 4.30 -13.50
N GLU A 141 3.35 4.42 -13.67
CA GLU A 141 4.35 3.57 -13.00
C GLU A 141 5.32 4.42 -12.18
N PHE A 142 5.45 4.12 -10.90
CA PHE A 142 6.47 4.69 -10.04
C PHE A 142 7.66 3.73 -10.00
N GLN A 143 8.72 4.11 -10.70
CA GLN A 143 9.99 3.38 -10.72
C GLN A 143 10.86 3.89 -9.59
N SER A 144 11.05 3.05 -8.57
CA SER A 144 11.66 3.47 -7.31
C SER A 144 12.78 2.55 -6.85
N ILE A 145 13.55 3.06 -5.90
CA ILE A 145 14.51 2.31 -5.10
C ILE A 145 14.01 2.34 -3.66
N ASN A 146 13.85 1.16 -3.06
CA ASN A 146 13.67 1.04 -1.62
C ASN A 146 15.02 1.04 -0.92
N ASN A 147 15.13 1.78 0.18
CA ASN A 147 16.29 1.74 1.06
C ASN A 147 15.82 1.76 2.52
N ASP A 148 15.59 0.58 3.07
CA ASP A 148 15.16 0.38 4.46
C ASP A 148 16.31 0.46 5.48
N GLY A 149 17.57 0.51 5.03
CA GLY A 149 18.75 0.44 5.89
C GLY A 149 19.01 -0.95 6.51
N GLY A 150 18.28 -1.98 6.06
CA GLY A 150 18.33 -3.34 6.54
C GLY A 150 18.53 -4.37 5.41
N ARG A 151 17.51 -5.17 5.11
CA ARG A 151 17.60 -6.22 4.08
C ARG A 151 17.28 -5.69 2.69
N TYR A 152 16.55 -4.59 2.59
CA TYR A 152 16.14 -3.96 1.35
C TYR A 152 16.88 -2.63 1.15
N ILE A 153 18.21 -2.70 1.17
CA ILE A 153 19.08 -1.56 0.86
C ILE A 153 19.26 -1.45 -0.66
N ASP A 154 18.82 -0.33 -1.20
CA ASP A 154 18.92 0.04 -2.63
C ASP A 154 18.29 -1.00 -3.58
N VAL A 155 17.16 -1.57 -3.17
CA VAL A 155 16.43 -2.57 -3.96
C VAL A 155 15.46 -1.90 -4.93
N PRO A 156 15.54 -2.15 -6.24
CA PRO A 156 14.57 -1.62 -7.21
C PRO A 156 13.16 -2.18 -6.98
N THR A 157 12.18 -1.29 -6.84
CA THR A 157 10.77 -1.61 -6.63
C THR A 157 9.91 -0.80 -7.57
N VAL A 158 9.07 -1.50 -8.33
CA VAL A 158 8.15 -0.89 -9.29
C VAL A 158 6.75 -0.90 -8.73
N PHE A 159 6.11 0.26 -8.70
CA PHE A 159 4.72 0.40 -8.32
C PHE A 159 3.86 0.79 -9.51
N ARG A 160 2.62 0.34 -9.50
CA ARG A 160 1.58 0.80 -10.41
C ARG A 160 0.47 1.47 -9.63
N ARG A 161 -0.03 2.59 -10.15
CA ARG A 161 -1.24 3.21 -9.60
C ARG A 161 -2.45 2.35 -9.93
N VAL A 162 -3.13 1.84 -8.91
CA VAL A 162 -4.29 0.95 -9.06
C VAL A 162 -5.63 1.63 -8.75
N SER A 163 -5.61 2.74 -8.03
CA SER A 163 -6.79 3.59 -7.82
C SER A 163 -6.39 5.05 -7.57
N CYS A 164 -7.34 5.95 -7.76
CA CYS A 164 -7.19 7.35 -7.37
C CYS A 164 -7.41 7.50 -5.86
N ASP A 165 -7.01 8.66 -5.31
CA ASP A 165 -7.40 9.02 -3.95
C ASP A 165 -8.87 9.45 -4.01
N ASP A 166 -9.77 8.53 -3.65
CA ASP A 166 -11.24 8.71 -3.71
C ASP A 166 -11.78 9.59 -2.57
N ARG A 167 -10.97 10.53 -2.07
CA ARG A 167 -11.49 11.67 -1.32
C ARG A 167 -12.22 12.59 -2.31
N GLU A 168 -13.37 12.12 -2.82
CA GLU A 168 -14.45 13.06 -3.10
C GLU A 168 -14.67 13.81 -1.78
N GLU A 169 -14.58 15.13 -1.86
CA GLU A 169 -15.08 16.05 -0.84
C GLU A 169 -16.40 15.46 -0.33
N LEU A 170 -16.40 14.96 0.91
CA LEU A 170 -17.60 14.40 1.52
C LEU A 170 -18.56 15.58 1.70
N ALA A 171 -19.28 15.95 0.64
CA ALA A 171 -20.49 16.74 0.76
C ALA A 171 -21.31 16.00 1.83
N PRO A 172 -21.75 16.71 2.89
CA PRO A 172 -22.33 16.06 4.06
C PRO A 172 -23.45 15.16 3.56
N ARG A 173 -23.28 13.84 3.77
CA ARG A 173 -24.37 12.90 3.52
C ARG A 173 -25.48 13.32 4.47
N VAL A 174 -26.48 14.01 3.94
CA VAL A 174 -27.73 14.25 4.66
C VAL A 174 -28.30 12.87 4.95
N THR A 175 -28.06 12.39 6.17
CA THR A 175 -28.73 11.20 6.69
C THR A 175 -30.18 11.60 6.87
N MET A 176 -31.03 11.29 5.89
CA MET A 176 -32.44 11.13 6.18
C MET A 176 -32.54 9.97 7.14
N ALA A 177 -32.91 10.26 8.39
CA ALA A 177 -33.29 9.20 9.32
C ALA A 177 -34.39 8.36 8.64
N PRO A 178 -34.29 7.03 8.64
CA PRO A 178 -35.38 6.19 8.20
C PRO A 178 -36.66 6.62 8.95
N PRO A 179 -37.80 6.76 8.28
CA PRO A 179 -39.05 7.04 8.97
C PRO A 179 -39.24 5.97 10.06
N PRO A 180 -39.68 6.34 11.27
CA PRO A 180 -39.83 5.39 12.36
C PRO A 180 -40.74 4.24 11.92
N LEU A 181 -40.28 3.00 12.14
CA LEU A 181 -41.01 1.77 11.79
C LEU A 181 -42.29 1.58 12.62
N TYR A 182 -42.47 2.40 13.66
CA TYR A 182 -43.59 2.36 14.56
C TYR A 182 -44.25 3.74 14.60
N PRO A 183 -45.58 3.81 14.55
CA PRO A 183 -46.27 5.05 14.86
C PRO A 183 -45.86 5.50 16.28
N PRO A 184 -45.73 6.82 16.52
CA PRO A 184 -45.49 7.31 17.87
C PRO A 184 -46.58 6.78 18.80
N GLU A 185 -46.20 6.27 19.96
CA GLU A 185 -47.17 5.88 20.98
C GLU A 185 -48.05 7.11 21.28
N GLU A 186 -49.35 6.99 20.99
CA GLU A 186 -50.32 7.94 21.50
C GLU A 186 -50.19 7.90 23.02
N GLU A 187 -49.72 9.00 23.62
CA GLU A 187 -49.95 9.28 25.02
C GLU A 187 -51.47 9.23 25.22
N ARG A 188 -51.94 8.06 25.66
CA ARG A 188 -53.29 7.88 26.18
C ARG A 188 -53.40 8.77 27.39
N GLY A 189 -53.90 9.99 27.17
CA GLY A 189 -54.48 10.81 28.20
C GLY A 189 -55.54 9.97 28.92
N CYS A 190 -55.23 9.59 30.16
CA CYS A 190 -56.26 9.17 31.10
C CYS A 190 -57.07 10.43 31.44
N GLY A 191 -58.30 10.46 30.92
CA GLY A 191 -59.29 11.49 31.21
C GLY A 191 -59.71 11.49 32.68
N VAL A 192 -60.21 12.66 33.06
CA VAL A 192 -60.83 13.02 34.34
C VAL A 192 -62.02 12.12 34.64
N PHE A 193 -62.05 11.52 35.85
CA PHE A 193 -63.21 11.44 36.75
C PHE A 193 -62.72 11.27 38.19
#